data_AF-A0A1F5FNF6-F1
#
_entry.id   AF-A0A1F5FNF6-F1
#
_cell.length_a   1.000
_cell.length_b   1.000
_cell.length_c   1.000
_cell.angle_alpha   90.00
_cell.angle_beta   90.00
_cell.angle_gamma   90.00
#
_symmetry.space_group_name_H-M   'P 1'
#
loop_
_entity.id
_entity.type
_entity.pdbx_description
1 polymer ?
#
loop_
_entity_poly.entity_id
_entity_poly.type
_entity_poly.pdbx_seq_one_letter_code
_entity_poly.pdbx_strand_id
1 'polypeptide(L)'
;MQQTQGQVRTVVANLIGVTRSSYADKMNCEDAILRITTDRADVSIAFIEQLAKLPGKLIYFQAYGTDGYGNEGSVFVAGGDASFIGSISNLAGPGVHVDPY
;
A
#
# COMPACT_ATOMS: atom_id res chain seq x y z
N MET A 1 -21.03 10.04 3.13
CA MET A 1 -21.17 8.78 2.38
C MET A 1 -20.40 7.72 3.13
N GLN A 2 -21.06 6.66 3.60
CA GLN A 2 -20.43 5.59 4.39
C GLN A 2 -19.44 4.81 3.52
N GLN A 3 -18.16 4.92 3.84
CA GLN A 3 -17.09 4.17 3.21
C GLN A 3 -16.76 2.94 4.07
N THR A 4 -17.57 1.88 3.97
CA THR A 4 -17.32 0.60 4.65
C THR A 4 -16.25 -0.19 3.91
N GLN A 5 -15.35 -0.88 4.63
CA GLN A 5 -14.35 -1.94 4.26
C GLN A 5 -13.98 -2.19 2.78
N GLY A 6 -14.93 -2.23 1.85
CA GLY A 6 -14.69 -2.33 0.41
C GLY A 6 -13.97 -1.12 -0.20
N GLN A 7 -13.91 0.02 0.49
CA GLN A 7 -13.41 1.25 -0.12
C GLN A 7 -11.89 1.28 -0.30
N VAL A 8 -11.09 0.86 0.68
CA VAL A 8 -9.62 0.88 0.53
C VAL A 8 -9.16 -0.10 -0.55
N ARG A 9 -9.69 -1.33 -0.58
CA ARG A 9 -9.37 -2.32 -1.63
C ARG A 9 -9.86 -1.90 -3.01
N THR A 10 -11.05 -1.32 -3.11
CA THR A 10 -11.56 -0.80 -4.39
C THR A 10 -10.80 0.44 -4.85
N VAL A 11 -10.42 1.34 -3.94
CA VAL A 11 -9.56 2.50 -4.23
C VAL A 11 -8.19 2.04 -4.71
N VAL A 12 -7.57 1.07 -4.05
CA VAL A 12 -6.35 0.40 -4.51
C VAL A 12 -6.55 -0.18 -5.91
N ALA A 13 -7.52 -1.06 -6.11
CA ALA A 13 -7.76 -1.70 -7.40
C ALA A 13 -8.05 -0.67 -8.53
N ASN A 14 -8.71 0.43 -8.21
CA ASN A 14 -9.00 1.51 -9.15
C ASN A 14 -7.79 2.40 -9.44
N LEU A 15 -6.94 2.68 -8.45
CA LEU A 15 -5.80 3.60 -8.58
C LEU A 15 -4.56 2.91 -9.15
N ILE A 16 -4.26 1.67 -8.74
CA ILE A 16 -3.07 0.93 -9.18
C ILE A 16 -3.36 -0.07 -10.31
N GLY A 17 -4.64 -0.21 -10.68
CA GLY A 17 -5.12 -1.09 -11.74
C GLY A 17 -5.33 -2.52 -11.24
N VAL A 18 -6.47 -3.11 -11.61
CA VAL A 18 -6.90 -4.46 -11.23
C VAL A 18 -5.83 -5.52 -11.55
N THR A 19 -5.06 -5.29 -12.61
CA THR A 19 -3.94 -6.13 -13.10
C THR A 19 -2.67 -6.10 -12.24
N ARG A 20 -2.56 -5.18 -11.27
CA ARG A 20 -1.44 -5.12 -10.29
C ARG A 20 -1.89 -5.26 -8.84
N SER A 21 -3.17 -5.05 -8.54
CA SER A 21 -3.76 -5.49 -7.27
C SER A 21 -3.87 -7.03 -7.17
N SER A 22 -3.66 -7.73 -8.29
CA SER A 22 -3.58 -9.18 -8.35
C SER A 22 -2.18 -9.64 -7.95
N TYR A 23 -2.02 -10.06 -6.70
CA TYR A 23 -1.16 -11.14 -6.20
C TYR A 23 0.00 -11.64 -7.09
N ALA A 24 0.79 -10.76 -7.71
CA ALA A 24 1.90 -11.20 -8.54
C ALA A 24 2.95 -11.78 -7.60
N ASP A 25 3.39 -12.99 -7.89
CA ASP A 25 4.13 -13.85 -6.98
C ASP A 25 5.15 -13.09 -6.12
N LYS A 26 5.02 -13.20 -4.79
CA LYS A 26 5.99 -12.65 -3.81
C LYS A 26 7.43 -13.07 -4.19
N MET A 27 7.57 -14.22 -4.84
CA MET A 27 8.83 -14.79 -5.34
C MET A 27 9.60 -13.88 -6.30
N ASN A 28 8.97 -12.91 -6.98
CA ASN A 28 9.70 -11.98 -7.86
C ASN A 28 10.27 -10.75 -7.12
N CYS A 29 9.93 -10.58 -5.84
CA CYS A 29 10.30 -9.41 -5.05
C CYS A 29 11.27 -9.75 -3.90
N GLU A 30 11.95 -10.90 -3.89
CA GLU A 30 12.61 -11.50 -2.70
C GLU A 30 13.27 -10.53 -1.69
N ASP A 31 13.97 -9.48 -2.15
CA ASP A 31 14.62 -8.46 -1.29
C ASP A 31 14.01 -7.05 -1.35
N ALA A 32 12.93 -6.89 -2.10
CA ALA A 32 12.36 -5.61 -2.50
C ALA A 32 10.91 -5.48 -1.99
N ILE A 33 10.65 -5.91 -0.75
CA ILE A 33 9.32 -5.84 -0.12
C ILE A 33 9.39 -4.98 1.14
N LEU A 34 8.46 -4.05 1.23
CA LEU A 34 8.27 -3.19 2.39
C LEU A 34 6.93 -3.49 3.06
N ARG A 35 6.94 -3.51 4.38
CA ARG A 35 5.76 -3.37 5.22
C ARG A 35 5.52 -1.89 5.48
N ILE A 36 4.30 -1.42 5.23
CA ILE A 36 3.89 -0.06 5.57
C ILE A 36 2.72 -0.15 6.54
N THR A 37 2.80 0.57 7.65
CA THR A 37 1.69 0.68 8.62
C THR A 37 1.25 2.13 8.69
N THR A 38 -0.06 2.36 8.59
CA THR A 38 -0.65 3.67 8.85
C THR A 38 -1.48 3.64 10.13
N ASP A 39 -1.58 4.78 10.81
CA ASP A 39 -2.24 4.84 12.13
C ASP A 39 -3.75 5.09 12.03
N ARG A 40 -4.23 5.72 10.95
CA ARG A 40 -5.63 6.11 10.76
C ARG A 40 -6.13 5.88 9.34
N ALA A 41 -7.43 5.72 9.18
CA ALA A 41 -8.07 5.48 7.88
C ALA A 41 -7.86 6.63 6.87
N ASP A 42 -7.89 7.88 7.31
CA ASP A 42 -7.62 9.04 6.44
C ASP A 42 -6.18 9.05 5.91
N VAL A 43 -5.22 8.65 6.78
CA VAL A 43 -3.81 8.50 6.41
C VAL A 43 -3.62 7.33 5.45
N SER A 44 -4.32 6.20 5.65
CA SER A 44 -4.33 5.07 4.71
C SER A 44 -4.71 5.49 3.29
N ILE A 45 -5.79 6.27 3.16
CA ILE A 45 -6.30 6.73 1.86
C ILE A 45 -5.27 7.66 1.21
N ALA A 46 -4.77 8.66 1.94
CA ALA A 46 -3.77 9.60 1.44
C ALA A 46 -2.47 8.89 1.01
N PHE A 47 -2.04 7.88 1.77
CA PHE A 47 -0.87 7.08 1.43
C PHE A 47 -1.06 6.34 0.10
N ILE A 48 -2.20 5.68 -0.12
CA ILE A 48 -2.47 4.96 -1.38
C ILE A 48 -2.51 5.92 -2.58
N GLU A 49 -3.09 7.11 -2.42
CA GLU A 49 -3.10 8.13 -3.47
C GLU A 49 -1.69 8.62 -3.84
N GLN A 50 -0.77 8.69 -2.87
CA GLN A 50 0.63 9.01 -3.11
C GLN A 50 1.36 7.83 -3.76
N LEU A 51 1.13 6.62 -3.27
CA LEU A 51 1.73 5.38 -3.78
C LEU A 51 1.47 5.21 -5.29
N ALA A 52 0.24 5.49 -5.75
CA ALA A 52 -0.15 5.39 -7.15
C ALA A 52 0.57 6.39 -8.08
N LYS A 53 1.21 7.42 -7.52
CA LYS A 53 1.94 8.47 -8.26
C LYS A 53 3.46 8.27 -8.24
N LEU A 54 3.96 7.27 -7.51
CA LEU A 54 5.40 7.02 -7.40
C LEU A 54 5.98 6.54 -8.75
N PRO A 55 7.22 6.94 -9.07
CA PRO A 55 7.93 6.39 -10.22
C PRO A 55 8.31 4.92 -9.98
N GLY A 56 8.60 4.20 -11.07
CA GLY A 56 8.97 2.78 -11.04
C GLY A 56 7.77 1.85 -11.21
N LYS A 57 7.98 0.55 -10.93
CA LYS A 57 6.95 -0.48 -11.07
C LYS A 57 6.63 -1.12 -9.73
N LEU A 58 5.39 -0.91 -9.28
CA LEU A 58 4.74 -1.79 -8.32
C LEU A 58 4.56 -3.18 -8.95
N ILE A 59 5.09 -4.21 -8.30
CA ILE A 59 5.00 -5.62 -8.72
C ILE A 59 4.00 -6.36 -7.83
N TYR A 60 4.07 -6.14 -6.52
CA TYR A 60 3.26 -6.83 -5.53
C TYR A 60 2.60 -5.84 -4.57
N PHE A 61 1.33 -6.04 -4.24
CA PHE A 61 0.63 -5.22 -3.26
C PHE A 61 -0.40 -6.03 -2.48
N GLN A 62 -0.39 -5.87 -1.16
CA GLN A 62 -1.41 -6.38 -0.26
C GLN A 62 -1.85 -5.30 0.73
N ALA A 63 -3.11 -5.34 1.12
CA ALA A 63 -3.69 -4.39 2.06
C ALA A 63 -4.61 -5.09 3.07
N TYR A 64 -4.44 -4.73 4.34
CA TYR A 64 -5.17 -5.22 5.50
C TYR A 64 -5.63 -4.05 6.35
N GLY A 65 -6.88 -4.09 6.82
CA GLY A 65 -7.31 -3.19 7.91
C GLY A 65 -6.70 -3.66 9.23
N THR A 66 -6.41 -2.72 10.14
CA THR A 66 -5.86 -3.03 11.48
C THR A 66 -6.94 -3.51 12.45
N ASP A 67 -8.11 -2.90 12.42
CA ASP A 67 -9.31 -3.28 13.19
C ASP A 67 -10.24 -4.23 12.42
N GLY A 68 -9.90 -4.54 11.17
CA GLY A 68 -10.75 -5.30 10.24
C GLY A 68 -11.91 -4.50 9.68
N TYR A 69 -12.41 -3.45 10.33
CA TYR A 69 -13.59 -2.64 9.94
C TYR A 69 -13.25 -1.39 9.12
N GLY A 70 -11.97 -1.02 9.04
CA GLY A 70 -11.49 0.14 8.30
C GLY A 70 -11.69 1.47 9.02
N ASN A 71 -11.92 1.46 10.34
CA ASN A 71 -12.03 2.70 11.12
C ASN A 71 -10.64 3.18 11.57
N GLU A 72 -9.71 2.24 11.72
CA GLU A 72 -8.32 2.52 12.05
C GLU A 72 -7.44 2.51 10.78
N GLY A 73 -6.14 2.67 10.95
CA GLY A 73 -5.19 2.61 9.86
C GLY A 73 -5.07 1.21 9.24
N SER A 74 -4.06 1.02 8.41
CA SER A 74 -3.92 -0.18 7.58
C SER A 74 -2.49 -0.67 7.54
N VAL A 75 -2.33 -1.96 7.30
CA VAL A 75 -1.05 -2.55 6.93
C VAL A 75 -1.07 -2.77 5.43
N PHE A 76 -0.09 -2.21 4.74
CA PHE A 76 0.20 -2.46 3.34
C PHE A 76 1.49 -3.26 3.22
N VAL A 77 1.54 -4.18 2.27
CA VAL A 77 2.76 -4.86 1.86
C VAL A 77 2.98 -4.54 0.41
N ALA A 78 4.07 -3.86 0.09
CA ALA A 78 4.36 -3.40 -1.26
C ALA A 78 5.71 -3.94 -1.71
N GLY A 79 5.73 -4.59 -2.88
CA GLY A 79 6.94 -5.03 -3.55
C GLY A 79 7.03 -4.43 -4.95
N GLY A 80 8.24 -4.13 -5.41
CA GLY A 80 8.44 -3.46 -6.70
C GLY A 80 9.89 -3.46 -7.16
N ASP A 81 10.15 -2.75 -8.26
CA ASP A 81 11.53 -2.51 -8.68
C ASP A 81 12.27 -1.56 -7.72
N ALA A 82 13.60 -1.49 -7.83
CA ALA A 82 14.44 -0.67 -6.95
C ALA A 82 14.05 0.83 -6.95
N SER A 83 13.57 1.34 -8.09
CA SER A 83 13.12 2.74 -8.21
C SER A 83 11.84 2.98 -7.40
N PHE A 84 10.89 2.05 -7.49
CA PHE A 84 9.65 2.09 -6.74
C PHE A 84 9.90 1.93 -5.23
N ILE A 85 10.72 0.96 -4.81
CA ILE A 85 11.05 0.72 -3.40
C ILE A 85 11.83 1.88 -2.78
N GLY A 86 12.79 2.45 -3.51
CA GLY A 86 13.49 3.66 -3.08
C GLY A 86 12.55 4.85 -2.90
N SER A 87 11.48 4.93 -3.69
CA SER A 87 10.49 6.01 -3.62
C SER A 87 9.52 5.86 -2.44
N ILE A 88 9.12 4.63 -2.08
CA ILE A 88 8.23 4.38 -0.93
C ILE A 88 8.86 4.87 0.38
N SER A 89 10.17 4.67 0.55
CA SER A 89 10.87 5.08 1.78
C SER A 89 10.75 6.58 2.06
N ASN A 90 10.55 7.40 1.02
CA ASN A 90 10.34 8.85 1.15
C ASN A 90 8.91 9.24 1.56
N LEU A 91 7.97 8.28 1.58
CA LEU A 91 6.60 8.49 2.04
C LEU A 91 6.44 8.27 3.56
N ALA A 92 7.49 7.81 4.24
CA ALA A 92 7.49 7.71 5.70
C ALA A 92 7.32 9.10 6.33
N GLY A 93 6.50 9.19 7.37
CA GLY A 93 6.15 10.47 7.98
C GLY A 93 5.13 10.31 9.12
N PRO A 94 4.56 11.41 9.63
CA PRO A 94 3.57 11.35 10.70
C PRO A 94 2.41 10.42 10.33
N GLY A 95 2.28 9.31 11.08
CA GLY A 95 1.23 8.32 10.87
C GLY A 95 1.47 7.33 9.73
N VAL A 96 2.66 7.31 9.12
CA VAL A 96 3.09 6.34 8.09
C VAL A 96 4.46 5.77 8.49
N HIS A 97 4.49 4.48 8.81
CA HIS A 97 5.68 3.74 9.21
C HIS A 97 6.06 2.78 8.10
N VAL A 98 7.34 2.76 7.70
CA VAL A 98 7.84 1.92 6.61
C VAL A 98 8.99 1.08 7.15
N ASP A 99 8.83 -0.24 7.07
CA ASP A 99 9.76 -1.23 7.58
C ASP A 99 10.09 -2.26 6.48
N PRO A 100 11.31 -2.82 6.46
CA PRO A 100 11.58 -4.03 5.69
C PRO A 100 10.61 -5.15 6.09
N TYR A 101 10.08 -5.90 5.12
CA TYR A 101 9.12 -6.98 5.36
C TYR A 101 9.76 -8.28 5.85
#